data_AF-A0A6L3N5G6-F1
#
_entry.id   AF-A0A6L3N5G6-F1
#
_cell.length_a   1.000
_cell.length_b   1.000
_cell.length_c   1.000
_cell.angle_alpha   90.00
_cell.angle_beta   90.00
_cell.angle_gamma   90.00
#
_symmetry.space_group_name_H-M   'P 1'
#
loop_
_entity.id
_entity.type
_entity.pdbx_description
1 polymer ?
#
loop_
_entity_poly.entity_id
_entity_poly.type
_entity_poly.pdbx_seq_one_letter_code
_entity_poly.pdbx_strand_id
1 'polypeptide(L)' 'MTTAKGPRRSPRGTLSDKPVYVRLTSTERDELEQLAVQRNRSISSMARELIRIGASQLRVIPRSRSARS' A
#
# COMPACT_ATOMS: atom_id res chain seq x y z
N MET A 1 7.50 -18.44 37.84
CA MET A 1 6.83 -17.18 37.46
C MET A 1 6.52 -17.24 35.97
N THR A 2 5.25 -17.32 35.58
CA THR A 2 4.81 -17.32 34.18
C THR A 2 4.57 -15.89 33.72
N THR A 3 5.45 -15.36 32.86
CA THR A 3 5.25 -14.06 32.21
C THR A 3 4.15 -14.18 31.16
N ALA A 4 3.03 -13.48 31.36
CA ALA A 4 1.96 -13.42 30.38
C ALA A 4 2.49 -12.78 29.08
N LYS A 5 2.47 -13.54 27.99
CA LYS A 5 2.86 -13.08 26.65
C LYS A 5 1.76 -12.12 26.17
N GLY A 6 2.02 -10.82 26.26
CA GLY A 6 1.11 -9.76 25.81
C GLY A 6 0.67 -9.92 24.35
N PRO A 7 -0.30 -9.11 23.88
CA PRO A 7 -0.94 -9.28 22.59
C PRO A 7 0.08 -9.45 21.47
N ARG A 8 0.03 -10.60 20.79
CA ARG A 8 0.95 -10.98 19.70
C ARG A 8 0.82 -10.11 18.44
N ARG A 9 -0.17 -9.22 18.39
CA ARG A 9 -0.45 -8.35 17.25
C ARG A 9 -0.29 -6.90 17.67
N SER A 10 0.41 -6.14 16.84
CA SER A 10 0.46 -4.68 16.94
C SER A 10 -0.97 -4.12 16.99
N PRO A 11 -1.21 -3.04 17.76
CA PRO A 11 -2.51 -2.37 17.82
C PRO A 11 -3.10 -2.09 16.44
N ARG A 12 -4.43 -2.06 16.34
CA ARG A 12 -5.10 -1.66 15.10
C ARG A 12 -4.70 -0.22 14.77
N GLY A 13 -4.15 0.01 13.57
CA GLY A 13 -3.70 1.33 13.14
C GLY A 13 -2.21 1.59 13.34
N THR A 14 -1.46 0.69 13.99
CA THR A 14 0.00 0.72 13.87
C THR A 14 0.36 0.42 12.42
N LEU A 15 1.21 1.25 11.81
CA LEU A 15 1.82 0.93 10.52
C LEU A 15 2.34 -0.51 10.65
N SER A 16 1.84 -1.44 9.83
CA SER A 16 2.48 -2.75 9.76
C SER A 16 3.91 -2.48 9.31
N ASP A 17 4.90 -2.79 10.17
CA ASP A 17 6.33 -2.65 9.82
C ASP A 17 6.70 -3.49 8.60
N LYS A 18 5.86 -4.48 8.26
CA LYS A 18 6.08 -5.35 7.12
C LYS A 18 5.76 -4.62 5.81
N PRO A 19 6.72 -4.55 4.87
CA PRO A 19 6.46 -4.02 3.54
C PRO A 19 5.45 -4.90 2.80
N VAL A 20 4.66 -4.28 1.93
CA VAL A 20 3.86 -5.01 0.93
C VAL A 20 4.76 -5.24 -0.28
N TYR A 21 5.10 -6.50 -0.55
CA TYR A 21 5.84 -6.87 -1.75
C TYR A 21 4.89 -6.92 -2.95
N VAL A 22 5.19 -6.14 -3.99
CA VAL A 22 4.43 -6.08 -5.23
C VAL A 22 5.36 -6.45 -6.38
N ARG A 23 4.87 -7.26 -7.32
CA ARG A 23 5.58 -7.49 -8.59
C ARG A 23 5.25 -6.36 -9.54
N LEU A 24 6.28 -5.68 -10.03
CA LEU A 24 6.22 -4.71 -11.10
C LEU A 24 6.94 -5.29 -12.32
N THR A 25 6.43 -5.00 -13.50
CA THR A 25 7.22 -5.10 -14.73
C THR A 25 8.41 -4.14 -14.68
N SER A 26 9.40 -4.34 -15.55
CA SER A 26 10.54 -3.42 -15.65
C SER A 26 10.08 -2.00 -15.96
N THR A 27 9.14 -1.84 -16.90
CA THR A 27 8.60 -0.54 -17.28
C THR A 27 7.89 0.17 -16.12
N GLU A 28 7.00 -0.52 -15.41
CA GLU A 28 6.31 0.06 -14.24
C GLU A 28 7.30 0.47 -13.13
N ARG A 29 8.39 -0.29 -12.98
CA ARG A 29 9.44 0.05 -12.02
C ARG A 29 10.19 1.30 -12.44
N ASP A 30 10.60 1.40 -13.70
CA ASP A 30 11.32 2.55 -14.23
C ASP A 30 10.49 3.83 -14.12
N GLU A 31 9.19 3.76 -14.43
CA GLU A 31 8.26 4.88 -14.25
C GLU A 31 8.17 5.32 -12.78
N LEU A 32 8.05 4.37 -11.86
CA LEU A 32 8.02 4.66 -10.42
C LEU A 32 9.32 5.32 -9.95
N GLU A 33 10.47 4.84 -10.42
CA GLU A 33 11.79 5.39 -10.09
C GLU A 33 11.95 6.83 -10.62
N GLN A 34 11.54 7.08 -11.87
CA GLN A 34 11.56 8.42 -12.46
C GLN A 34 10.65 9.40 -11.70
N LEU A 35 9.44 8.98 -11.35
CA LEU A 35 8.51 9.81 -10.56
C LEU A 35 9.08 10.13 -9.17
N ALA A 36 9.73 9.16 -8.53
CA ALA A 36 10.37 9.35 -7.24
C ALA A 36 11.49 10.40 -7.31
N VAL A 37 12.34 10.33 -8.35
CA VAL A 37 13.40 11.32 -8.62
C VAL A 37 12.80 12.70 -8.87
N GLN A 38 11.82 12.81 -9.77
CA GLN A 38 11.17 14.09 -10.11
C GLN A 38 10.53 14.77 -8.90
N ARG A 39 10.01 13.99 -7.94
CA ARG A 39 9.36 14.49 -6.73
C ARG A 39 10.30 14.59 -5.52
N ASN A 40 11.59 14.27 -5.68
CA ASN A 40 12.57 14.21 -4.61
C ASN A 40 12.09 13.35 -3.40
N ARG A 41 11.62 12.14 -3.69
CA ARG A 41 11.14 11.18 -2.68
C ARG A 41 11.79 9.81 -2.87
N SER A 42 11.75 8.99 -1.82
CA SER A 42 12.11 7.57 -1.95
C SER A 42 11.06 6.80 -2.76
N ILE A 43 11.50 5.74 -3.44
CA ILE A 43 10.63 4.82 -4.20
C ILE A 43 9.47 4.31 -3.34
N SER A 44 9.75 3.87 -2.11
CA SER A 44 8.72 3.36 -1.18
C SER A 44 7.69 4.42 -0.79
N SER A 45 8.11 5.67 -0.63
CA SER A 45 7.21 6.79 -0.32
C SER A 45 6.33 7.11 -1.53
N MET A 46 6.92 7.16 -2.72
CA MET A 46 6.19 7.37 -3.97
C MET A 46 5.18 6.26 -4.24
N ALA A 47 5.58 4.99 -4.06
CA ALA A 47 4.69 3.85 -4.20
C ALA A 47 3.49 3.93 -3.25
N ARG A 48 3.73 4.30 -1.98
CA ARG A 48 2.66 4.50 -1.00
C ARG A 48 1.71 5.64 -1.39
N GLU A 49 2.24 6.73 -1.94
CA GLU A 49 1.43 7.84 -2.44
C GLU A 49 0.53 7.42 -3.59
N LEU A 50 1.07 6.71 -4.59
CA LEU A 50 0.29 6.17 -5.71
C LEU A 50 -0.81 5.22 -5.23
N ILE A 51 -0.50 4.33 -4.28
CA ILE A 51 -1.51 3.45 -3.67
C ILE A 51 -2.64 4.26 -3.02
N ARG A 52 -2.33 5.34 -2.29
CA ARG A 52 -3.35 6.19 -1.66
C ARG A 52 -4.21 6.92 -2.68
N ILE A 53 -3.61 7.41 -3.78
CA ILE A 53 -4.33 8.07 -4.87
C ILE A 53 -5.27 7.08 -5.58
N GLY A 54 -4.77 5.89 -5.95
CA GLY A 54 -5.61 4.85 -6.56
C GLY A 54 -6.74 4.40 -5.64
N ALA A 55 -6.46 4.25 -4.34
CA ALA A 55 -7.47 3.87 -3.36
C ALA A 55 -8.57 4.93 -3.18
N SER A 56 -8.26 6.24 -3.28
CA SER A 56 -9.28 7.28 -3.21
C SER A 56 -10.18 7.25 -4.45
N GLN A 57 -9.61 7.05 -5.64
CA GLN A 57 -10.36 6.93 -6.89
C GLN A 57 -11.29 5.72 -6.90
N LEU A 58 -10.81 4.56 -6.45
CA LEU A 58 -11.61 3.32 -6.37
C LEU A 58 -12.78 3.40 -5.39
N ARG A 59 -12.72 4.27 -4.38
CA ARG A 59 -13.83 4.50 -3.44
C ARG A 59 -14.93 5.38 -4.02
N VAL A 60 -14.60 6.23 -5.00
CA VAL A 60 -15.56 7.11 -5.68
C VAL A 60 -16.34 6.35 -6.75
N ILE A 61 -15.73 5.34 -7.37
CA ILE A 61 -16.40 4.48 -8.34
C ILE A 61 -17.39 3.58 -7.58
N PRO A 62 -18.72 3.69 -7.81
CA PRO A 62 -19.67 2.77 -7.22
C PRO A 62 -19.29 1.36 -7.65
N ARG A 63 -19.11 0.44 -6.69
CA ARG A 63 -18.99 -0.97 -7.02
C ARG A 63 -20.28 -1.36 -7.73
N SER A 64 -20.23 -1.52 -9.06
CA SER A 64 -21.29 -2.19 -9.78
C SER A 64 -21.35 -3.59 -9.18
N ARG A 65 -22.36 -3.79 -8.33
CA ARG A 65 -22.64 -5.09 -7.75
C ARG A 65 -23.07 -5.93 -8.94
N SER A 66 -22.15 -6.73 -9.49
CA SER A 66 -22.49 -7.73 -10.49
C SER A 66 -23.63 -8.56 -9.88
N ALA A 67 -24.82 -8.37 -10.44
CA ALA A 67 -26.00 -9.16 -10.15
C ALA A 67 -25.64 -10.59 -10.54
N ARG A 68 -25.38 -11.41 -9.52
CA ARG A 68 -25.26 -12.86 -9.69
C ARG A 68 -26.70 -13.36 -9.69
N SER A 69 -27.27 -13.59 -10.89
CA SER A 69 -28.47 -14.42 -11.07
C SER A 69 -28.12 -15.88 -10.95
#